data_AF-A0A8T6TIN5-F1
#
_entry.id   AF-A0A8T6TIN5-F1
#
_cell.length_a   1.000
_cell.length_b   1.000
_cell.length_c   1.000
_cell.angle_alpha   90.00
_cell.angle_beta   90.00
_cell.angle_gamma   90.00
#
_symmetry.space_group_name_H-M   'P 1'
#
loop_
_entity.id
_entity.type
_entity.pdbx_description
1 polymer ?
#
loop_
_entity_poly.entity_id
_entity_poly.type
_entity_poly.pdbx_seq_one_letter_code
_entity_poly.pdbx_strand_id
1 'polypeptide(L)'
;MSRRTLALALSMLVVLGTLAATPVSVGAEDRQGPEPVPGPQGNLYLVVAPEGWESFLQPLMDWRDRTSGYTSRFLSLEDSFANGVGRDNAARLRSSIRDAEPAAVLLVGDSEVLPVRRVFTDILLDGNTSDPLNFRWTDDYYVVGGESDWDRDGDGVYGEDGEVFEEIAGAFAAGEGALVGRVPASSELEVERFVNKLLAYETSPPPGDWFTSALLVSGLMDVPNHLDNPYTPDLDGGYELFSDNSYESHSKLQDIIPDRFERTWIYDYPRLDGGQWNRSIDIMDHESVVSAFDMGHSMVAMNGHGYIDGSGLAHYNGSGYSNYWWDWQGAYDYADADNASNGGRLPWVYVAACYVGDITVRDDRTLERLVMNPDGGAIGMVAGNGENYKGESIANASYGNWFLERHFWTYYLKDGPGKAMLETKRDYLALISSDDIPHKPLYDAYYVADYLSPNLLGDPLTRVWTDVPDTLRVSSFRDDEVSGEAVLVTVVDGSDAPLRD
;
A
#
# COMPACT_ATOMS: atom_id res chain seq x y z
N MET A 1 -4.09 -26.03 32.87
CA MET A 1 -3.18 -27.10 33.36
C MET A 1 -2.52 -27.77 32.16
N SER A 2 -1.22 -27.49 31.96
CA SER A 2 -0.21 -28.25 31.20
C SER A 2 0.83 -27.23 30.72
N ARG A 3 1.86 -27.01 31.54
CA ARG A 3 3.05 -26.25 31.13
C ARG A 3 3.93 -27.19 30.30
N ARG A 4 4.26 -26.82 29.07
CA ARG A 4 5.36 -27.43 28.32
C ARG A 4 6.54 -26.47 28.35
N THR A 5 7.56 -26.84 29.12
CA THR A 5 8.87 -26.20 29.14
C THR A 5 9.70 -26.79 28.00
N LEU A 6 10.18 -25.96 27.08
CA LEU A 6 11.21 -26.35 26.12
C LEU A 6 12.56 -25.93 26.71
N ALA A 7 13.45 -26.89 26.93
CA ALA A 7 14.85 -26.63 27.28
C ALA A 7 15.69 -26.74 26.01
N LEU A 8 16.43 -25.69 25.68
CA LEU A 8 17.53 -25.76 24.71
C LEU A 8 18.85 -25.53 25.46
N ALA A 9 19.76 -26.49 25.32
CA ALA A 9 21.07 -26.48 25.95
C ALA A 9 22.03 -25.60 25.15
N LEU A 10 22.76 -24.71 25.82
CA LEU A 10 23.95 -24.08 25.28
C LEU A 10 25.15 -24.35 26.18
N SER A 11 26.21 -24.84 25.54
CA SER A 11 27.47 -25.29 26.13
C SER A 11 28.30 -24.13 26.69
N MET A 12 28.54 -24.16 27.99
CA MET A 12 29.50 -23.33 28.72
C MET A 12 30.95 -23.60 28.27
N LEU A 13 31.71 -22.53 28.03
CA LEU A 13 33.15 -22.51 28.27
C LEU A 13 33.44 -21.50 29.40
N VAL A 14 33.76 -22.02 30.58
CA VAL A 14 34.12 -21.25 31.78
C VAL A 14 35.59 -20.88 31.73
N VAL A 15 35.92 -19.60 31.83
CA VAL A 15 37.22 -19.12 32.33
C VAL A 15 36.97 -18.35 33.62
N LEU A 16 37.33 -18.97 34.75
CA LEU A 16 37.30 -18.39 36.08
C LEU A 16 38.51 -17.45 36.27
N GLY A 17 38.23 -16.21 36.65
CA GLY A 17 39.22 -15.27 37.17
C GLY A 17 38.57 -14.33 38.17
N THR A 18 38.70 -14.64 39.46
CA THR A 18 38.36 -13.75 40.58
C THR A 18 39.44 -12.69 40.74
N LEU A 19 39.08 -11.41 40.93
CA LEU A 19 39.81 -10.48 41.82
C LEU A 19 39.07 -9.15 42.03
N ALA A 20 38.77 -8.93 43.32
CA ALA A 20 38.63 -7.70 44.10
C ALA A 20 38.38 -6.34 43.41
N ALA A 21 37.27 -5.71 43.80
CA ALA A 21 36.98 -4.30 43.59
C ALA A 21 37.97 -3.40 44.36
N THR A 22 38.57 -2.45 43.66
CA THR A 22 39.13 -1.22 44.23
C THR A 22 38.59 -0.03 43.42
N PRO A 23 38.15 1.08 44.06
CA PRO A 23 37.69 2.24 43.33
C PRO A 23 38.90 3.07 42.89
N VAL A 24 39.05 3.27 41.58
CA VAL A 24 40.03 4.19 40.99
C VAL A 24 39.26 5.28 40.23
N SER A 25 39.50 6.53 40.62
CA SER A 25 39.00 7.73 39.92
C SER A 25 40.03 8.20 38.88
N VAL A 26 39.68 8.22 37.60
CA VAL A 26 40.33 8.98 36.52
C VAL A 26 39.24 9.17 35.44
N GLY A 27 38.80 10.38 35.07
CA GLY A 27 39.46 11.34 34.19
C GLY A 27 38.61 11.45 32.92
N ALA A 28 38.22 12.67 32.54
CA ALA A 28 37.33 12.91 31.40
C ALA A 28 38.08 12.71 30.07
N GLU A 29 37.70 11.69 29.31
CA GLU A 29 38.04 11.52 27.90
C GLU A 29 36.75 11.39 27.09
N ASP A 30 36.79 11.99 25.89
CA ASP A 30 35.77 12.01 24.84
C ASP A 30 34.99 10.69 24.73
N ARG A 31 33.70 10.73 25.04
CA ARG A 31 32.78 9.63 24.70
C ARG A 31 32.21 9.90 23.32
N GLN A 32 32.84 9.33 22.30
CA GLN A 32 32.08 8.87 21.13
C GLN A 32 30.91 8.02 21.67
N GLY A 33 29.68 8.37 21.29
CA GLY A 33 28.51 7.57 21.63
C GLY A 33 28.69 6.13 21.17
N PRO A 34 28.07 5.14 21.83
CA PRO A 34 28.10 3.79 21.32
C PRO A 34 27.53 3.79 19.89
N GLU A 35 28.27 3.19 18.95
CA GLU A 35 27.71 2.88 17.63
C GLU A 35 26.40 2.10 17.82
N PRO A 36 25.37 2.36 17.00
CA PRO A 36 24.13 1.60 17.03
C PRO A 36 24.44 0.11 16.95
N VAL A 37 23.89 -0.66 17.88
CA VAL A 37 23.92 -2.13 17.79
C VAL A 37 23.19 -2.50 16.50
N PRO A 38 23.83 -3.19 15.54
CA PRO A 38 23.13 -3.65 14.35
C PRO A 38 21.94 -4.50 14.79
N GLY A 39 20.74 -4.17 14.32
CA GLY A 39 19.59 -5.05 14.46
C GLY A 39 19.89 -6.43 13.89
N PRO A 40 19.08 -7.45 14.23
CA PRO A 40 19.26 -8.79 13.69
C PRO A 40 19.36 -8.72 12.16
N GLN A 41 20.39 -9.37 11.60
CA GLN A 41 20.60 -9.47 10.16
C GLN A 41 19.29 -9.93 9.50
N GLY A 42 18.69 -9.07 8.65
CA GLY A 42 17.49 -9.39 7.87
C GLY A 42 16.30 -8.42 7.97
N ASN A 43 16.31 -7.40 8.85
CA ASN A 43 15.20 -6.43 8.97
C ASN A 43 15.63 -4.97 8.72
N LEU A 44 16.33 -4.69 7.62
CA LEU A 44 16.69 -3.33 7.25
C LEU A 44 15.46 -2.57 6.68
N TYR A 45 15.16 -1.41 7.25
CA TYR A 45 14.24 -0.41 6.70
C TYR A 45 15.03 0.71 6.05
N LEU A 46 15.03 0.76 4.73
CA LEU A 46 15.79 1.72 3.95
C LEU A 46 14.90 2.91 3.58
N VAL A 47 15.25 4.10 4.07
CA VAL A 47 14.57 5.34 3.71
C VAL A 47 15.37 6.03 2.61
N VAL A 48 14.74 6.24 1.47
CA VAL A 48 15.37 6.79 0.26
C VAL A 48 14.82 8.18 -0.02
N ALA A 49 15.66 9.22 -0.02
CA ALA A 49 15.23 10.60 -0.26
C ALA A 49 16.41 11.50 -0.71
N PRO A 50 16.16 12.74 -1.16
CA PRO A 50 17.20 13.77 -1.26
C PRO A 50 17.98 13.93 0.05
N GLU A 51 19.29 14.15 -0.03
CA GLU A 51 20.19 14.26 1.13
C GLU A 51 19.72 15.34 2.12
N GLY A 52 19.21 16.47 1.61
CA GLY A 52 18.67 17.54 2.45
C GLY A 52 17.45 17.16 3.29
N TRP A 53 16.76 16.07 2.96
CA TRP A 53 15.52 15.66 3.60
C TRP A 53 15.72 14.71 4.78
N GLU A 54 16.94 14.17 4.97
CA GLU A 54 17.26 13.19 6.02
C GLU A 54 16.83 13.67 7.42
N SER A 55 17.12 14.94 7.75
CA SER A 55 16.79 15.49 9.07
C SER A 55 15.29 15.55 9.38
N PHE A 56 14.44 15.67 8.35
CA PHE A 56 12.98 15.65 8.49
C PHE A 56 12.43 14.22 8.60
N LEU A 57 13.18 13.23 8.12
CA LEU A 57 12.84 11.80 8.15
C LEU A 57 13.38 11.10 9.40
N GLN A 58 14.41 11.65 10.05
CA GLN A 58 15.00 11.10 11.26
C GLN A 58 13.98 10.76 12.35
N PRO A 59 12.95 11.59 12.64
CA PRO A 59 11.94 11.23 13.64
C PRO A 59 11.16 9.95 13.32
N LEU A 60 10.88 9.70 12.04
CA LEU A 60 10.23 8.47 11.58
C LEU A 60 11.17 7.28 11.72
N MET A 61 12.43 7.42 11.28
CA MET A 61 13.45 6.37 11.41
C MET A 61 13.66 5.97 12.87
N ASP A 62 13.85 6.94 13.77
CA ASP A 62 13.99 6.70 15.20
C ASP A 62 12.76 6.03 15.81
N TRP A 63 11.58 6.35 15.30
CA TRP A 63 10.34 5.73 15.74
C TRP A 63 10.24 4.27 15.26
N ARG A 64 10.59 3.99 14.01
CA ARG A 64 10.61 2.62 13.45
C ARG A 64 11.62 1.74 14.20
N ASP A 65 12.83 2.24 14.44
CA ASP A 65 13.87 1.52 15.20
C ASP A 65 13.41 1.08 16.60
N ARG A 66 12.52 1.86 17.21
CA ARG A 66 11.96 1.57 18.54
C ARG A 66 10.74 0.66 18.52
N THR A 67 10.01 0.58 17.41
CA THR A 67 8.63 0.05 17.42
C THR A 67 8.34 -1.06 16.43
N SER A 68 9.08 -1.15 15.32
CA SER A 68 8.75 -2.07 14.23
C SER A 68 9.59 -3.35 14.22
N GLY A 69 10.70 -3.39 14.97
CA GLY A 69 11.68 -4.47 14.89
C GLY A 69 12.56 -4.41 13.64
N TYR A 70 12.54 -3.28 12.93
CA TYR A 70 13.47 -2.94 11.85
C TYR A 70 14.59 -2.06 12.37
N THR A 71 15.69 -2.00 11.63
CA THR A 71 16.73 -0.98 11.80
C THR A 71 16.73 -0.09 10.57
N SER A 72 16.66 1.21 10.79
CA SER A 72 16.51 2.21 9.75
C SER A 72 17.87 2.63 9.21
N ARG A 73 17.96 2.84 7.90
CA ARG A 73 19.12 3.46 7.26
C ARG A 73 18.65 4.43 6.21
N PHE A 74 19.29 5.60 6.15
CA PHE A 74 19.06 6.57 5.10
C PHE A 74 19.93 6.24 3.86
N LEU A 75 19.34 6.37 2.67
CA LEU A 75 20.03 6.29 1.39
C LEU A 75 19.72 7.55 0.59
N SER A 76 20.75 8.35 0.30
CA SER A 76 20.62 9.58 -0.48
C SER A 76 20.40 9.28 -1.96
N LEU A 77 19.52 10.06 -2.60
CA LEU A 77 19.39 10.07 -4.06
C LEU A 77 20.66 10.57 -4.75
N GLU A 78 21.29 11.60 -4.23
CA GLU A 78 22.53 12.18 -4.76
C GLU A 78 23.67 11.17 -4.76
N ASP A 79 23.84 10.43 -3.65
CA ASP A 79 24.83 9.35 -3.56
C ASP A 79 24.52 8.22 -4.54
N SER A 80 23.25 7.80 -4.58
CA SER A 80 22.79 6.76 -5.51
C SER A 80 23.00 7.16 -6.97
N PHE A 81 22.71 8.40 -7.35
CA PHE A 81 22.87 8.88 -8.73
C PHE A 81 24.34 9.07 -9.13
N ALA A 82 25.20 9.39 -8.16
CA ALA A 82 26.63 9.55 -8.39
C ALA A 82 27.38 8.22 -8.45
N ASN A 83 27.02 7.26 -7.59
CA ASN A 83 27.81 6.05 -7.33
C ASN A 83 27.11 4.74 -7.71
N GLY A 84 25.79 4.74 -7.88
CA GLY A 84 25.03 3.57 -8.32
C GLY A 84 25.35 3.14 -9.75
N VAL A 85 25.09 1.88 -10.05
CA VAL A 85 25.34 1.29 -11.37
C VAL A 85 24.05 1.29 -12.19
N GLY A 86 24.08 1.85 -13.39
CA GLY A 86 22.92 1.87 -14.28
C GLY A 86 22.97 2.97 -15.34
N ARG A 87 22.18 2.79 -16.41
CA ARG A 87 22.10 3.73 -17.54
C ARG A 87 21.51 5.08 -17.14
N ASP A 88 20.48 5.06 -16.28
CA ASP A 88 19.76 6.24 -15.81
C ASP A 88 19.64 6.28 -14.28
N ASN A 89 19.09 7.37 -13.75
CA ASN A 89 18.98 7.58 -12.30
C ASN A 89 18.13 6.51 -11.60
N ALA A 90 17.08 6.00 -12.24
CA ALA A 90 16.26 4.92 -11.67
C ALA A 90 17.06 3.60 -11.60
N ALA A 91 17.83 3.24 -12.62
CA ALA A 91 18.68 2.06 -12.58
C ALA A 91 19.80 2.17 -11.54
N ARG A 92 20.43 3.35 -11.43
CA ARG A 92 21.45 3.61 -10.40
C ARG A 92 20.87 3.50 -8.98
N LEU A 93 19.68 4.08 -8.77
CA LEU A 93 18.97 3.95 -7.51
C LEU A 93 18.60 2.50 -7.19
N ARG A 94 18.04 1.76 -8.15
CA ARG A 94 17.74 0.32 -8.01
C ARG A 94 18.99 -0.47 -7.57
N SER A 95 20.14 -0.21 -8.20
CA SER A 95 21.39 -0.86 -7.80
C SER A 95 21.77 -0.53 -6.35
N SER A 96 21.71 0.74 -5.95
CA SER A 96 22.05 1.14 -4.57
C SER A 96 21.09 0.57 -3.52
N ILE A 97 19.80 0.45 -3.86
CA ILE A 97 18.80 -0.22 -3.01
C ILE A 97 19.08 -1.72 -2.93
N ARG A 98 19.38 -2.39 -4.05
CA ARG A 98 19.70 -3.83 -4.05
C ARG A 98 20.94 -4.13 -3.20
N ASP A 99 22.01 -3.35 -3.35
CA ASP A 99 23.26 -3.51 -2.59
C ASP A 99 23.06 -3.32 -1.07
N ALA A 100 21.95 -2.67 -0.67
CA ALA A 100 21.55 -2.53 0.73
C ALA A 100 20.89 -3.77 1.32
N GLU A 101 20.34 -4.67 0.48
CA GLU A 101 19.53 -5.83 0.86
C GLU A 101 18.41 -5.50 1.88
N PRO A 102 17.52 -4.53 1.59
CA PRO A 102 16.50 -4.10 2.52
C PRO A 102 15.37 -5.12 2.63
N ALA A 103 14.78 -5.21 3.83
CA ALA A 103 13.51 -5.92 4.03
C ALA A 103 12.31 -5.02 3.73
N ALA A 104 12.46 -3.71 3.94
CA ALA A 104 11.47 -2.69 3.62
C ALA A 104 12.13 -1.42 3.09
N VAL A 105 11.48 -0.75 2.14
CA VAL A 105 11.94 0.48 1.50
C VAL A 105 10.84 1.53 1.57
N LEU A 106 11.17 2.72 2.07
CA LEU A 106 10.34 3.91 1.95
C LEU A 106 10.97 4.85 0.92
N LEU A 107 10.29 5.05 -0.19
CA LEU A 107 10.66 6.00 -1.24
C LEU A 107 10.04 7.36 -0.91
N VAL A 108 10.85 8.39 -0.64
CA VAL A 108 10.35 9.72 -0.28
C VAL A 108 10.72 10.71 -1.37
N GLY A 109 9.70 11.11 -2.12
CA GLY A 109 9.80 11.98 -3.29
C GLY A 109 8.68 11.66 -4.27
N ASP A 110 8.07 12.70 -4.80
CA ASP A 110 7.18 12.58 -5.97
C ASP A 110 7.99 12.36 -7.26
N SER A 111 7.35 12.07 -8.39
CA SER A 111 7.99 11.62 -9.63
C SER A 111 8.99 12.61 -10.24
N GLU A 112 8.89 13.90 -9.93
CA GLU A 112 9.86 14.95 -10.28
C GLU A 112 11.08 15.00 -9.36
N VAL A 113 11.01 14.39 -8.17
CA VAL A 113 12.10 14.31 -7.19
C VAL A 113 12.77 12.93 -7.22
N LEU A 114 11.97 11.87 -7.12
CA LEU A 114 12.40 10.49 -7.06
C LEU A 114 11.81 9.72 -8.25
N PRO A 115 12.65 9.23 -9.18
CA PRO A 115 12.16 8.65 -10.43
C PRO A 115 11.25 7.44 -10.20
N VAL A 116 10.28 7.26 -11.07
CA VAL A 116 9.42 6.07 -11.13
C VAL A 116 9.74 5.32 -12.42
N ARG A 117 9.74 3.98 -12.41
CA ARG A 117 10.03 3.23 -13.63
C ARG A 117 8.78 3.06 -14.47
N ARG A 118 8.87 3.49 -15.73
CA ARG A 118 7.91 3.19 -16.79
C ARG A 118 8.18 1.80 -17.38
N VAL A 119 7.16 0.97 -17.49
CA VAL A 119 7.23 -0.41 -18.00
C VAL A 119 6.18 -0.59 -19.10
N PHE A 120 6.59 -1.14 -20.24
CA PHE A 120 5.73 -1.42 -21.39
C PHE A 120 4.86 -2.65 -21.10
N THR A 121 3.55 -2.52 -21.33
CA THR A 121 2.56 -3.59 -21.10
C THR A 121 1.78 -3.96 -22.36
N ASP A 122 1.98 -3.22 -23.46
CA ASP A 122 1.24 -3.37 -24.74
C ASP A 122 -0.27 -3.55 -24.57
N ILE A 123 -0.89 -2.77 -23.68
CA ILE A 123 -2.31 -2.94 -23.32
C ILE A 123 -3.25 -2.73 -24.51
N LEU A 124 -2.83 -1.95 -25.51
CA LEU A 124 -3.58 -1.71 -26.75
C LEU A 124 -3.34 -2.78 -27.83
N LEU A 125 -2.37 -3.69 -27.62
CA LEU A 125 -1.94 -4.72 -28.57
C LEU A 125 -1.54 -4.19 -29.95
N ASP A 126 -0.91 -3.02 -29.98
CA ASP A 126 -0.48 -2.37 -31.21
C ASP A 126 1.05 -2.32 -31.35
N GLY A 127 1.80 -2.77 -30.34
CA GLY A 127 3.26 -2.75 -30.30
C GLY A 127 3.84 -1.33 -30.29
N ASN A 128 3.02 -0.31 -30.02
CA ASN A 128 3.43 1.07 -30.13
C ASN A 128 4.13 1.54 -28.85
N THR A 129 5.45 1.41 -28.81
CA THR A 129 6.31 1.87 -27.71
C THR A 129 6.37 3.40 -27.57
N SER A 130 5.74 4.15 -28.48
CA SER A 130 5.58 5.61 -28.39
C SER A 130 4.24 6.04 -27.78
N ASP A 131 3.25 5.15 -27.65
CA ASP A 131 1.97 5.48 -27.04
C ASP A 131 2.08 5.39 -25.51
N PRO A 132 1.86 6.49 -24.75
CA PRO A 132 1.93 6.44 -23.29
C PRO A 132 0.89 5.52 -22.66
N LEU A 133 -0.23 5.21 -23.33
CA LEU A 133 -1.26 4.30 -22.80
C LEU A 133 -0.76 2.86 -22.67
N ASN A 134 0.23 2.47 -23.46
CA ASN A 134 0.86 1.14 -23.41
C ASN A 134 1.84 0.94 -22.26
N PHE A 135 1.89 1.86 -21.29
CA PHE A 135 2.85 1.80 -20.19
C PHE A 135 2.18 1.89 -18.83
N ARG A 136 2.83 1.32 -17.83
CA ARG A 136 2.53 1.51 -16.40
C ARG A 136 3.75 1.99 -15.64
N TRP A 137 3.51 2.70 -14.56
CA TRP A 137 4.55 3.20 -13.66
C TRP A 137 4.60 2.31 -12.41
N THR A 138 5.78 1.91 -11.96
CA THR A 138 5.84 1.00 -10.80
C THR A 138 7.06 1.23 -9.91
N ASP A 139 6.82 1.14 -8.61
CA ASP A 139 7.86 1.10 -7.59
C ASP A 139 8.39 -0.31 -7.33
N ASP A 140 7.72 -1.36 -7.84
CA ASP A 140 8.23 -2.74 -7.77
C ASP A 140 9.61 -2.88 -8.41
N TYR A 141 9.91 -2.00 -9.38
CA TYR A 141 11.22 -1.90 -10.00
C TYR A 141 12.35 -1.67 -8.98
N TYR A 142 12.08 -1.14 -7.79
CA TYR A 142 13.14 -0.95 -6.80
C TYR A 142 13.35 -2.15 -5.89
N VAL A 143 12.40 -3.10 -5.87
CA VAL A 143 12.35 -4.14 -4.83
C VAL A 143 12.16 -5.56 -5.35
N VAL A 144 11.90 -5.78 -6.65
CA VAL A 144 11.72 -7.10 -7.25
C VAL A 144 12.50 -7.25 -8.58
N GLY A 145 12.97 -8.47 -8.86
CA GLY A 145 13.60 -8.85 -10.13
C GLY A 145 15.12 -9.03 -10.08
N GLY A 146 15.71 -9.18 -8.88
CA GLY A 146 17.12 -9.49 -8.68
C GLY A 146 18.09 -8.63 -9.50
N GLU A 147 18.98 -9.31 -10.23
CA GLU A 147 20.00 -8.69 -11.10
C GLU A 147 19.45 -8.18 -12.45
N SER A 148 18.18 -8.44 -12.77
CA SER A 148 17.60 -7.92 -14.02
C SER A 148 17.47 -6.39 -13.97
N ASP A 149 17.71 -5.75 -15.11
CA ASP A 149 17.48 -4.33 -15.35
C ASP A 149 16.12 -4.04 -16.02
N TRP A 150 15.37 -5.09 -16.36
CA TRP A 150 14.08 -5.09 -17.07
C TRP A 150 14.16 -4.54 -18.52
N ASP A 151 15.35 -4.45 -19.12
CA ASP A 151 15.63 -3.83 -20.42
C ASP A 151 16.57 -4.72 -21.25
N ARG A 152 16.08 -5.89 -21.66
CA ARG A 152 16.90 -7.01 -22.14
C ARG A 152 17.72 -6.71 -23.40
N ASP A 153 17.17 -5.97 -24.35
CA ASP A 153 17.86 -5.61 -25.59
C ASP A 153 18.72 -4.34 -25.44
N GLY A 154 18.64 -3.71 -24.26
CA GLY A 154 19.33 -2.47 -23.95
C GLY A 154 18.88 -1.32 -24.83
N ASP A 155 17.67 -1.39 -25.41
CA ASP A 155 17.12 -0.37 -26.27
C ASP A 155 16.41 0.75 -25.48
N GLY A 156 16.10 0.50 -24.22
CA GLY A 156 15.46 1.43 -23.29
C GLY A 156 13.96 1.39 -23.17
N VAL A 157 13.33 0.37 -23.74
CA VAL A 157 11.94 0.02 -23.49
C VAL A 157 11.92 -1.10 -22.44
N TYR A 158 11.58 -0.73 -21.22
CA TYR A 158 11.53 -1.68 -20.12
C TYR A 158 10.28 -2.55 -20.20
N GLY A 159 10.37 -3.86 -19.93
CA GLY A 159 9.20 -4.75 -19.90
C GLY A 159 8.88 -5.48 -21.20
N GLU A 160 9.67 -5.27 -22.26
CA GLU A 160 9.42 -5.91 -23.54
C GLU A 160 9.43 -7.45 -23.47
N ASP A 161 8.75 -8.05 -24.44
CA ASP A 161 8.56 -9.49 -24.60
C ASP A 161 7.81 -10.20 -23.46
N GLY A 162 7.24 -9.46 -22.50
CA GLY A 162 6.49 -10.02 -21.36
C GLY A 162 7.36 -10.76 -20.35
N GLU A 163 8.67 -10.81 -20.57
CA GLU A 163 9.60 -11.59 -19.75
C GLU A 163 9.86 -10.96 -18.37
N VAL A 164 9.52 -9.69 -18.15
CA VAL A 164 9.54 -9.09 -16.80
C VAL A 164 8.74 -9.94 -15.80
N PHE A 165 7.69 -10.64 -16.25
CA PHE A 165 6.93 -11.55 -15.40
C PHE A 165 7.70 -12.82 -15.04
N GLU A 166 8.46 -13.40 -15.99
CA GLU A 166 9.32 -14.54 -15.69
C GLU A 166 10.42 -14.15 -14.70
N GLU A 167 10.96 -12.94 -14.83
CA GLU A 167 11.99 -12.40 -13.93
C GLU A 167 11.45 -12.10 -12.54
N ILE A 168 10.26 -11.49 -12.44
CA ILE A 168 9.55 -11.26 -11.18
C ILE A 168 9.19 -12.60 -10.53
N ALA A 169 8.67 -13.56 -11.30
CA ALA A 169 8.32 -14.89 -10.81
C ALA A 169 9.57 -15.64 -10.32
N GLY A 170 10.67 -15.56 -11.06
CA GLY A 170 11.97 -16.09 -10.67
C GLY A 170 12.49 -15.47 -9.37
N ALA A 171 12.38 -14.15 -9.23
CA ALA A 171 12.76 -13.43 -8.02
C ALA A 171 11.92 -13.89 -6.81
N PHE A 172 10.60 -13.96 -6.95
CA PHE A 172 9.74 -14.47 -5.88
C PHE A 172 10.02 -15.95 -5.55
N ALA A 173 10.28 -16.79 -6.54
CA ALA A 173 10.65 -18.18 -6.33
C ALA A 173 12.00 -18.33 -5.60
N ALA A 174 12.92 -17.37 -5.80
CA ALA A 174 14.18 -17.27 -5.07
C ALA A 174 14.02 -16.67 -3.65
N GLY A 175 12.81 -16.26 -3.27
CA GLY A 175 12.52 -15.64 -1.98
C GLY A 175 12.89 -14.16 -1.91
N GLU A 176 13.13 -13.53 -3.06
CA GLU A 176 13.40 -12.09 -3.17
C GLU A 176 12.09 -11.27 -3.06
N GLY A 177 12.25 -9.96 -2.94
CA GLY A 177 11.17 -9.01 -2.71
C GLY A 177 11.31 -8.31 -1.36
N ALA A 178 11.23 -6.98 -1.37
CA ALA A 178 11.14 -6.16 -0.16
C ALA A 178 9.76 -5.48 -0.08
N LEU A 179 9.35 -5.09 1.13
CA LEU A 179 8.18 -4.22 1.28
C LEU A 179 8.51 -2.85 0.68
N VAL A 180 7.60 -2.25 -0.07
CA VAL A 180 7.81 -0.92 -0.65
C VAL A 180 6.59 -0.04 -0.44
N GLY A 181 6.84 1.22 -0.13
CA GLY A 181 5.84 2.29 -0.16
C GLY A 181 6.49 3.61 -0.54
N ARG A 182 5.67 4.54 -1.06
CA ARG A 182 6.11 5.86 -1.51
C ARG A 182 5.39 6.99 -0.80
N VAL A 183 6.13 7.99 -0.35
CA VAL A 183 5.59 9.29 0.07
C VAL A 183 5.85 10.29 -1.06
N PRO A 184 4.82 10.66 -1.86
CA PRO A 184 4.99 11.57 -2.99
C PRO A 184 5.07 13.01 -2.49
N ALA A 185 6.19 13.35 -1.87
CA ALA A 185 6.48 14.70 -1.41
C ALA A 185 7.33 15.44 -2.46
N SER A 186 7.02 16.71 -2.68
CA SER A 186 7.76 17.60 -3.59
C SER A 186 8.64 18.60 -2.83
N SER A 187 8.53 18.63 -1.49
CA SER A 187 9.25 19.58 -0.64
C SER A 187 9.55 19.05 0.77
N GLU A 188 10.57 19.64 1.42
CA GLU A 188 10.91 19.37 2.83
C GLU A 188 9.71 19.57 3.77
N LEU A 189 8.88 20.60 3.51
CA LEU A 189 7.71 20.90 4.32
C LEU A 189 6.64 19.79 4.23
N GLU A 190 6.46 19.20 3.06
CA GLU A 190 5.54 18.08 2.88
C GLU A 190 6.05 16.81 3.57
N VAL A 191 7.36 16.56 3.51
CA VAL A 191 7.98 15.47 4.29
C VAL A 191 7.74 15.67 5.78
N GLU A 192 8.05 16.86 6.31
CA GLU A 192 7.84 17.18 7.72
C GLU A 192 6.37 16.99 8.13
N ARG A 193 5.43 17.47 7.30
CA ARG A 193 3.99 17.32 7.54
C ARG A 193 3.55 15.86 7.54
N PHE A 194 3.98 15.08 6.56
CA PHE A 194 3.68 13.65 6.49
C PHE A 194 4.21 12.90 7.72
N VAL A 195 5.48 13.12 8.09
CA VAL A 195 6.11 12.48 9.26
C VAL A 195 5.38 12.86 10.54
N ASN A 196 5.05 14.13 10.73
CA ASN A 196 4.30 14.59 11.91
C ASN A 196 2.89 13.97 11.97
N LYS A 197 2.19 13.89 10.83
CA LYS A 197 0.87 13.25 10.72
C LYS A 197 0.95 11.77 11.10
N LEU A 198 1.92 11.04 10.55
CA LEU A 198 2.13 9.61 10.82
C LEU A 198 2.46 9.37 12.29
N LEU A 199 3.39 10.13 12.86
CA LEU A 199 3.74 9.99 14.27
C LEU A 199 2.54 10.31 15.17
N ALA A 200 1.74 11.33 14.86
CA ALA A 200 0.53 11.63 15.61
C ALA A 200 -0.49 10.48 15.54
N TYR A 201 -0.67 9.88 14.37
CA TYR A 201 -1.56 8.73 14.15
C TYR A 201 -1.14 7.50 14.98
N GLU A 202 0.16 7.21 15.07
CA GLU A 202 0.65 6.03 15.79
C GLU A 202 0.84 6.27 17.30
N THR A 203 1.03 7.51 17.74
CA THR A 203 1.33 7.83 19.16
C THR A 203 0.18 8.44 19.93
N SER A 204 -0.72 9.16 19.26
CA SER A 204 -1.82 9.88 19.90
C SER A 204 -3.03 10.01 18.94
N PRO A 205 -3.57 8.89 18.43
CA PRO A 205 -4.75 8.94 17.57
C PRO A 205 -5.95 9.54 18.31
N PRO A 206 -6.86 10.27 17.62
CA PRO A 206 -8.09 10.75 18.24
C PRO A 206 -8.90 9.57 18.82
N PRO A 207 -9.50 9.70 20.01
CA PRO A 207 -10.37 8.66 20.54
C PRO A 207 -11.67 8.59 19.73
N GLY A 208 -12.33 7.42 19.76
CA GLY A 208 -13.65 7.22 19.18
C GLY A 208 -13.80 5.83 18.56
N ASP A 209 -14.98 5.55 18.02
CA ASP A 209 -15.31 4.22 17.47
C ASP A 209 -14.77 4.03 16.03
N TRP A 210 -14.13 5.05 15.46
CA TRP A 210 -13.60 5.03 14.08
C TRP A 210 -12.55 3.94 13.85
N PHE A 211 -11.85 3.49 14.90
CA PHE A 211 -10.89 2.38 14.84
C PHE A 211 -11.52 1.07 14.37
N THR A 212 -12.81 0.88 14.62
CA THR A 212 -13.61 -0.28 14.19
C THR A 212 -14.69 0.18 13.23
N SER A 213 -14.31 0.90 12.18
CA SER A 213 -15.24 1.32 11.14
C SER A 213 -14.62 1.21 9.75
N ALA A 214 -15.44 0.82 8.78
CA ALA A 214 -15.08 0.71 7.38
C ALA A 214 -16.07 1.49 6.52
N LEU A 215 -15.56 2.22 5.54
CA LEU A 215 -16.34 2.83 4.46
C LEU A 215 -16.17 2.03 3.18
N LEU A 216 -17.28 1.63 2.57
CA LEU A 216 -17.34 0.89 1.31
C LEU A 216 -18.12 1.73 0.29
N VAL A 217 -17.43 2.25 -0.72
CA VAL A 217 -17.98 3.10 -1.79
C VAL A 217 -18.05 2.32 -3.10
N SER A 218 -19.25 1.88 -3.47
CA SER A 218 -19.48 1.04 -4.64
C SER A 218 -20.10 1.81 -5.81
N GLY A 219 -19.27 2.24 -6.75
CA GLY A 219 -19.68 2.90 -7.97
C GLY A 219 -20.29 1.98 -9.02
N LEU A 220 -21.12 2.60 -9.85
CA LEU A 220 -21.62 2.02 -11.06
C LEU A 220 -20.51 1.93 -12.13
N MET A 221 -20.47 0.82 -12.86
CA MET A 221 -19.52 0.60 -13.94
C MET A 221 -20.17 0.68 -15.33
N ASP A 222 -21.38 0.16 -15.47
CA ASP A 222 -22.12 0.18 -16.74
C ASP A 222 -23.50 0.81 -16.57
N VAL A 223 -24.15 1.15 -17.68
CA VAL A 223 -25.41 1.90 -17.63
C VAL A 223 -26.48 1.04 -16.96
N PRO A 224 -27.11 1.54 -15.90
CA PRO A 224 -27.66 0.63 -14.91
C PRO A 224 -28.97 -0.02 -15.38
N ASN A 225 -29.83 0.67 -16.15
CA ASN A 225 -31.12 0.11 -16.57
C ASN A 225 -31.14 -0.43 -18.01
N HIS A 226 -29.99 -0.59 -18.65
CA HIS A 226 -29.86 -1.32 -19.92
C HIS A 226 -29.38 -2.72 -19.64
N LEU A 227 -30.32 -3.65 -19.56
CA LEU A 227 -30.01 -5.06 -19.36
C LEU A 227 -29.26 -5.68 -20.54
N ASP A 228 -29.33 -5.09 -21.73
CA ASP A 228 -28.59 -5.52 -22.92
C ASP A 228 -27.78 -4.32 -23.47
N ASN A 229 -26.46 -4.36 -23.35
CA ASN A 229 -25.45 -3.50 -23.97
C ASN A 229 -25.19 -3.92 -25.45
N PRO A 230 -25.64 -3.12 -26.43
CA PRO A 230 -25.48 -3.44 -27.84
C PRO A 230 -24.04 -3.34 -28.37
N TYR A 231 -23.07 -2.86 -27.57
CA TYR A 231 -21.66 -2.70 -27.98
C TYR A 231 -20.76 -3.86 -27.52
N THR A 232 -21.23 -4.69 -26.58
CA THR A 232 -20.53 -5.91 -26.11
C THR A 232 -21.44 -7.15 -26.17
N PRO A 233 -22.17 -7.41 -27.28
CA PRO A 233 -23.23 -8.42 -27.34
C PRO A 233 -22.76 -9.88 -27.17
N ASP A 234 -21.44 -10.13 -27.29
CA ASP A 234 -20.83 -11.45 -27.09
C ASP A 234 -20.31 -11.66 -25.64
N LEU A 235 -20.30 -10.61 -24.80
CA LEU A 235 -19.83 -10.62 -23.40
C LEU A 235 -20.95 -10.37 -22.38
N ASP A 236 -22.00 -9.68 -22.80
CA ASP A 236 -23.03 -9.11 -21.93
C ASP A 236 -24.32 -9.97 -21.98
N GLY A 237 -24.35 -11.09 -21.28
CA GLY A 237 -25.51 -11.99 -21.25
C GLY A 237 -26.77 -11.42 -20.58
N GLY A 238 -26.88 -10.11 -20.40
CA GLY A 238 -27.75 -9.48 -19.41
C GLY A 238 -26.93 -8.63 -18.42
N TYR A 239 -27.61 -7.99 -17.46
CA TYR A 239 -26.95 -7.45 -16.27
C TYR A 239 -26.04 -8.50 -15.60
N GLU A 240 -24.78 -8.16 -15.38
CA GLU A 240 -23.72 -9.05 -14.89
C GLU A 240 -23.14 -8.50 -13.57
N LEU A 241 -23.18 -9.35 -12.53
CA LEU A 241 -22.94 -8.94 -11.12
C LEU A 241 -21.56 -8.33 -10.84
N PHE A 242 -20.55 -8.76 -11.60
CA PHE A 242 -19.16 -8.33 -11.42
C PHE A 242 -18.69 -7.36 -12.50
N SER A 243 -19.46 -7.08 -13.53
CA SER A 243 -19.09 -6.08 -14.53
C SER A 243 -19.75 -4.74 -14.27
N ASP A 244 -21.02 -4.74 -13.86
CA ASP A 244 -21.88 -3.58 -14.01
C ASP A 244 -21.85 -2.60 -12.83
N ASN A 245 -21.43 -3.07 -11.65
CA ASN A 245 -21.21 -2.26 -10.47
C ASN A 245 -20.23 -2.96 -9.51
N SER A 246 -19.65 -2.20 -8.60
CA SER A 246 -18.69 -2.72 -7.63
C SER A 246 -19.29 -3.17 -6.29
N TYR A 247 -20.63 -3.20 -6.15
CA TYR A 247 -21.30 -3.63 -4.92
C TYR A 247 -21.03 -5.09 -4.59
N GLU A 248 -20.98 -5.97 -5.60
CA GLU A 248 -20.67 -7.39 -5.37
C GLU A 248 -19.21 -7.58 -4.91
N SER A 249 -18.26 -6.78 -5.42
CA SER A 249 -16.87 -6.80 -4.94
C SER A 249 -16.81 -6.51 -3.43
N HIS A 250 -17.40 -5.39 -3.01
CA HIS A 250 -17.45 -5.01 -1.60
C HIS A 250 -18.30 -5.96 -0.75
N SER A 251 -19.31 -6.61 -1.34
CA SER A 251 -20.08 -7.63 -0.64
C SER A 251 -19.21 -8.82 -0.22
N LYS A 252 -18.18 -9.18 -0.99
CA LYS A 252 -17.18 -10.19 -0.60
C LYS A 252 -16.19 -9.70 0.45
N LEU A 253 -15.92 -8.39 0.51
CA LEU A 253 -15.08 -7.83 1.59
C LEU A 253 -15.74 -7.99 2.96
N GLN A 254 -17.07 -8.11 3.05
CA GLN A 254 -17.76 -8.33 4.32
C GLN A 254 -17.31 -9.59 5.05
N ASP A 255 -16.93 -10.63 4.31
CA ASP A 255 -16.43 -11.89 4.89
C ASP A 255 -15.00 -11.75 5.45
N ILE A 256 -14.28 -10.70 5.06
CA ILE A 256 -12.91 -10.39 5.47
C ILE A 256 -12.89 -9.36 6.60
N ILE A 257 -13.76 -8.34 6.51
CA ILE A 257 -13.87 -7.26 7.49
C ILE A 257 -14.44 -7.83 8.80
N PRO A 258 -13.75 -7.69 9.95
CA PRO A 258 -14.22 -8.24 11.21
C PRO A 258 -15.64 -7.77 11.56
N ASP A 259 -16.48 -8.67 12.09
CA ASP A 259 -17.88 -8.36 12.44
C ASP A 259 -18.06 -7.21 13.44
N ARG A 260 -17.00 -6.88 14.19
CA ARG A 260 -16.99 -5.74 15.12
C ARG A 260 -16.90 -4.38 14.42
N PHE A 261 -16.53 -4.35 13.13
CA PHE A 261 -16.45 -3.10 12.37
C PHE A 261 -17.84 -2.63 12.00
N GLU A 262 -18.15 -1.38 12.31
CA GLU A 262 -19.29 -0.69 11.71
C GLU A 262 -19.00 -0.41 10.23
N ARG A 263 -19.93 -0.80 9.34
CA ARG A 263 -19.74 -0.71 7.89
C ARG A 263 -20.66 0.38 7.35
N THR A 264 -20.07 1.48 6.87
CA THR A 264 -20.77 2.53 6.13
C THR A 264 -20.76 2.18 4.65
N TRP A 265 -21.93 2.19 4.03
CA TRP A 265 -22.10 1.81 2.63
C TRP A 265 -22.63 2.97 1.82
N ILE A 266 -21.91 3.36 0.78
CA ILE A 266 -22.36 4.26 -0.28
C ILE A 266 -22.32 3.45 -1.57
N TYR A 267 -23.44 3.31 -2.26
CA TYR A 267 -23.50 2.41 -3.41
C TYR A 267 -24.45 2.90 -4.50
N ASP A 268 -24.11 2.48 -5.70
CA ASP A 268 -25.02 2.29 -6.81
C ASP A 268 -25.24 0.79 -7.05
N TYR A 269 -26.47 0.46 -7.42
CA TYR A 269 -26.96 -0.81 -7.93
C TYR A 269 -26.81 -2.02 -6.97
N PRO A 270 -27.35 -1.96 -5.74
CA PRO A 270 -27.16 -3.04 -4.75
C PRO A 270 -28.01 -4.30 -5.03
N ARG A 271 -28.73 -4.35 -6.16
CA ARG A 271 -29.74 -5.37 -6.45
C ARG A 271 -29.31 -6.30 -7.57
N LEU A 272 -29.64 -7.57 -7.40
CA LEU A 272 -29.22 -8.66 -8.29
C LEU A 272 -30.11 -8.83 -9.53
N ASP A 273 -31.31 -8.22 -9.55
CA ASP A 273 -32.33 -8.45 -10.57
C ASP A 273 -32.22 -7.54 -11.81
N GLY A 274 -31.34 -6.55 -11.78
CA GLY A 274 -31.15 -5.63 -12.88
C GLY A 274 -32.35 -4.69 -13.13
N GLY A 275 -32.16 -3.61 -13.88
CA GLY A 275 -33.18 -2.67 -14.34
C GLY A 275 -33.89 -1.84 -13.25
N GLN A 276 -33.38 -1.81 -12.02
CA GLN A 276 -34.04 -1.16 -10.87
C GLN A 276 -33.30 0.07 -10.33
N TRP A 277 -32.28 0.58 -11.02
CA TRP A 277 -31.56 1.75 -10.53
C TRP A 277 -32.45 2.98 -10.50
N ASN A 278 -32.42 3.66 -9.35
CA ASN A 278 -33.05 4.93 -9.11
C ASN A 278 -32.48 5.61 -7.85
N ARG A 279 -32.51 6.94 -7.84
CA ARG A 279 -31.99 7.79 -6.75
C ARG A 279 -32.64 7.62 -5.37
N SER A 280 -33.65 6.77 -5.21
CA SER A 280 -34.21 6.47 -3.87
C SER A 280 -33.49 5.33 -3.14
N ILE A 281 -32.69 4.54 -3.87
CA ILE A 281 -31.91 3.40 -3.36
C ILE A 281 -30.43 3.60 -3.67
N ASP A 282 -30.13 4.10 -4.86
CA ASP A 282 -28.78 4.29 -5.37
C ASP A 282 -28.28 5.68 -4.95
N ILE A 283 -27.48 5.67 -3.89
CA ILE A 283 -27.16 6.86 -3.09
C ILE A 283 -25.77 7.42 -3.39
N MET A 284 -24.99 6.81 -4.29
CA MET A 284 -23.66 7.32 -4.57
C MET A 284 -23.73 8.65 -5.33
N ASP A 285 -23.20 9.68 -4.68
CA ASP A 285 -22.97 11.01 -5.22
C ASP A 285 -21.85 11.71 -4.45
N HIS A 286 -21.44 12.88 -4.94
CA HIS A 286 -20.39 13.67 -4.31
C HIS A 286 -20.63 13.93 -2.81
N GLU A 287 -21.84 14.39 -2.45
CA GLU A 287 -22.16 14.75 -1.06
C GLU A 287 -22.10 13.55 -0.12
N SER A 288 -22.67 12.42 -0.54
CA SER A 288 -22.69 11.20 0.25
C SER A 288 -21.30 10.59 0.44
N VAL A 289 -20.45 10.59 -0.60
CA VAL A 289 -19.08 10.07 -0.51
C VAL A 289 -18.21 10.98 0.37
N VAL A 290 -18.20 12.30 0.13
CA VAL A 290 -17.42 13.26 0.94
C VAL A 290 -17.87 13.24 2.40
N SER A 291 -19.17 13.32 2.66
CA SER A 291 -19.70 13.29 4.03
C SER A 291 -19.37 11.99 4.74
N ALA A 292 -19.39 10.85 4.03
CA ALA A 292 -19.07 9.56 4.63
C ALA A 292 -17.58 9.44 4.94
N PHE A 293 -16.70 9.90 4.03
CA PHE A 293 -15.25 9.91 4.24
C PHE A 293 -14.86 10.77 5.44
N ASP A 294 -15.45 11.97 5.56
CA ASP A 294 -15.17 12.95 6.60
C ASP A 294 -15.56 12.51 8.02
N MET A 295 -16.40 11.47 8.15
CA MET A 295 -16.65 10.84 9.46
C MET A 295 -15.36 10.27 10.07
N GLY A 296 -14.42 9.84 9.22
CA GLY A 296 -13.19 9.17 9.60
C GLY A 296 -13.42 7.68 9.89
N HIS A 297 -12.58 6.84 9.28
CA HIS A 297 -12.66 5.39 9.35
C HIS A 297 -11.26 4.80 9.54
N SER A 298 -11.16 3.53 9.91
CA SER A 298 -9.88 2.82 9.88
C SER A 298 -9.59 2.24 8.49
N MET A 299 -10.64 1.78 7.80
CA MET A 299 -10.57 1.19 6.47
C MET A 299 -11.50 1.94 5.50
N VAL A 300 -11.02 2.24 4.30
CA VAL A 300 -11.84 2.78 3.21
C VAL A 300 -11.55 2.01 1.93
N ALA A 301 -12.58 1.50 1.29
CA ALA A 301 -12.51 0.85 -0.01
C ALA A 301 -13.42 1.60 -0.99
N MET A 302 -12.88 2.02 -2.13
CA MET A 302 -13.60 2.78 -3.16
C MET A 302 -13.41 2.16 -4.53
N ASN A 303 -14.50 1.72 -5.15
CA ASN A 303 -14.44 1.05 -6.44
C ASN A 303 -15.36 1.76 -7.43
N GLY A 304 -14.85 2.11 -8.60
CA GLY A 304 -15.64 2.79 -9.62
C GLY A 304 -14.80 3.19 -10.82
N HIS A 305 -15.34 4.09 -11.64
CA HIS A 305 -14.58 4.73 -12.70
C HIS A 305 -13.68 5.83 -12.14
N GLY A 306 -12.50 5.98 -12.71
CA GLY A 306 -11.61 7.10 -12.44
C GLY A 306 -11.46 7.98 -13.68
N TYR A 307 -11.20 9.27 -13.48
CA TYR A 307 -10.92 10.17 -14.59
C TYR A 307 -9.53 9.92 -15.17
N ILE A 308 -9.40 9.96 -16.51
CA ILE A 308 -8.13 9.70 -17.22
C ILE A 308 -7.04 10.72 -16.84
N ASP A 309 -7.43 11.92 -16.42
CA ASP A 309 -6.48 12.92 -15.91
C ASP A 309 -6.08 12.69 -14.44
N GLY A 310 -6.52 11.58 -13.84
CA GLY A 310 -6.23 11.20 -12.46
C GLY A 310 -7.02 11.97 -11.40
N SER A 311 -7.87 12.92 -11.81
CA SER A 311 -8.45 13.91 -10.89
C SER A 311 -9.35 13.36 -9.79
N GLY A 312 -9.88 12.15 -9.95
CA GLY A 312 -10.69 11.52 -8.91
C GLY A 312 -11.54 10.36 -9.38
N LEU A 313 -12.41 9.92 -8.47
CA LEU A 313 -13.41 8.90 -8.68
C LEU A 313 -14.67 9.53 -9.29
N ALA A 314 -15.29 8.86 -10.24
CA ALA A 314 -16.54 9.27 -10.86
C ALA A 314 -17.75 8.51 -10.26
N HIS A 315 -18.91 9.15 -10.26
CA HIS A 315 -20.20 8.53 -10.02
C HIS A 315 -21.16 8.80 -11.18
N TYR A 316 -22.17 7.94 -11.30
CA TYR A 316 -23.23 8.13 -12.27
C TYR A 316 -24.29 9.12 -11.76
N ASN A 317 -24.61 10.11 -12.59
CA ASN A 317 -25.63 11.13 -12.37
C ASN A 317 -26.63 11.27 -13.52
N GLY A 318 -26.75 10.23 -14.35
CA GLY A 318 -27.71 10.19 -15.45
C GLY A 318 -29.12 9.78 -15.03
N SER A 319 -29.95 9.53 -16.04
CA SER A 319 -31.35 9.08 -15.88
C SER A 319 -31.50 7.59 -15.58
N GLY A 320 -30.40 6.85 -15.63
CA GLY A 320 -30.35 5.38 -15.57
C GLY A 320 -30.40 4.69 -16.93
N TYR A 321 -30.65 5.45 -18.01
CA TYR A 321 -30.84 4.93 -19.37
C TYR A 321 -29.93 5.60 -20.40
N SER A 322 -28.93 6.36 -19.98
CA SER A 322 -28.02 7.07 -20.88
C SER A 322 -26.57 6.89 -20.45
N ASN A 323 -25.67 6.85 -21.43
CA ASN A 323 -24.22 6.74 -21.21
C ASN A 323 -23.47 7.93 -21.80
N TYR A 324 -23.96 9.13 -21.57
CA TYR A 324 -23.24 10.30 -22.05
C TYR A 324 -22.18 10.70 -21.03
N TRP A 325 -21.07 11.27 -21.49
CA TRP A 325 -20.00 11.71 -20.59
C TRP A 325 -20.47 12.74 -19.55
N TRP A 326 -21.54 13.51 -19.83
CA TRP A 326 -22.13 14.45 -18.86
C TRP A 326 -23.05 13.78 -17.82
N ASP A 327 -23.38 12.50 -18.01
CA ASP A 327 -24.06 11.67 -17.01
C ASP A 327 -23.07 11.18 -15.94
N TRP A 328 -21.78 11.48 -16.06
CA TRP A 328 -20.75 11.11 -15.10
C TRP A 328 -20.18 12.37 -14.44
N GLN A 329 -20.08 12.37 -13.11
CA GLN A 329 -19.62 13.51 -12.30
C GLN A 329 -18.66 13.03 -11.21
N GLY A 330 -17.92 13.96 -10.59
CA GLY A 330 -16.94 13.63 -9.56
C GLY A 330 -17.62 13.16 -8.28
N ALA A 331 -17.32 11.95 -7.86
CA ALA A 331 -17.75 11.39 -6.58
C ALA A 331 -16.83 11.84 -5.45
N TYR A 332 -15.53 11.89 -5.73
CA TYR A 332 -14.50 12.35 -4.80
C TYR A 332 -13.26 12.70 -5.63
N ASP A 333 -12.78 13.93 -5.53
CA ASP A 333 -11.64 14.43 -6.31
C ASP A 333 -10.45 14.89 -5.45
N TYR A 334 -9.36 15.29 -6.10
CA TYR A 334 -8.17 15.80 -5.42
C TYR A 334 -8.44 17.03 -4.53
N ALA A 335 -9.44 17.86 -4.87
CA ALA A 335 -9.82 19.02 -4.07
C ALA A 335 -10.59 18.58 -2.82
N ASP A 336 -11.43 17.55 -2.92
CA ASP A 336 -12.03 16.91 -1.74
C ASP A 336 -10.95 16.30 -0.83
N ALA A 337 -9.94 15.65 -1.42
CA ALA A 337 -8.80 15.10 -0.69
C ALA A 337 -8.01 16.19 0.07
N ASP A 338 -7.76 17.34 -0.56
CA ASP A 338 -7.11 18.50 0.07
C ASP A 338 -7.96 19.11 1.19
N ASN A 339 -9.29 19.05 1.09
CA ASN A 339 -10.22 19.64 2.05
C ASN A 339 -10.84 18.63 3.03
N ALA A 340 -10.38 17.38 3.02
CA ALA A 340 -10.89 16.31 3.87
C ALA A 340 -10.89 16.74 5.35
N SER A 341 -12.02 16.54 6.03
CA SER A 341 -12.27 17.09 7.38
C SER A 341 -12.30 16.04 8.49
N ASN A 342 -11.85 14.81 8.19
CA ASN A 342 -11.76 13.71 9.15
C ASN A 342 -10.69 13.91 10.25
N GLY A 343 -9.83 14.93 10.16
CA GLY A 343 -8.80 15.18 11.17
C GLY A 343 -7.82 14.00 11.30
N GLY A 344 -7.35 13.72 12.51
CA GLY A 344 -6.48 12.57 12.77
C GLY A 344 -7.14 11.18 12.68
N ARG A 345 -8.42 11.07 12.26
CA ARG A 345 -9.12 9.79 12.05
C ARG A 345 -8.82 9.28 10.63
N LEU A 346 -7.56 8.89 10.43
CA LEU A 346 -6.98 8.64 9.12
C LEU A 346 -7.15 7.16 8.71
N PRO A 347 -7.92 6.87 7.65
CA PRO A 347 -8.01 5.52 7.12
C PRO A 347 -6.78 5.14 6.31
N TRP A 348 -6.59 3.84 6.14
CA TRP A 348 -5.98 3.35 4.91
C TRP A 348 -7.04 3.22 3.83
N VAL A 349 -6.66 3.59 2.60
CA VAL A 349 -7.57 3.65 1.47
C VAL A 349 -7.11 2.66 0.39
N TYR A 350 -8.03 1.89 -0.17
CA TYR A 350 -7.82 1.20 -1.44
C TYR A 350 -8.80 1.78 -2.46
N VAL A 351 -8.29 2.24 -3.61
CA VAL A 351 -9.12 2.75 -4.70
C VAL A 351 -8.96 1.86 -5.93
N ALA A 352 -9.97 1.05 -6.23
CA ALA A 352 -10.02 0.28 -7.47
C ALA A 352 -10.71 1.10 -8.57
N ALA A 353 -9.95 2.04 -9.15
CA ALA A 353 -10.35 2.88 -10.26
C ALA A 353 -9.14 3.22 -11.15
N CYS A 354 -9.38 3.58 -12.41
CA CYS A 354 -8.31 3.96 -13.34
C CYS A 354 -7.66 5.30 -12.95
N TYR A 355 -6.35 5.43 -13.14
CA TYR A 355 -5.55 6.67 -13.05
C TYR A 355 -5.55 7.47 -11.73
N VAL A 356 -6.41 7.17 -10.76
CA VAL A 356 -6.56 7.96 -9.51
C VAL A 356 -5.30 8.03 -8.63
N GLY A 357 -4.35 7.11 -8.82
CA GLY A 357 -3.05 7.07 -8.14
C GLY A 357 -1.87 7.30 -9.10
N ASP A 358 -2.08 7.99 -10.22
CA ASP A 358 -1.00 8.34 -11.15
C ASP A 358 -0.08 9.43 -10.58
N ILE A 359 0.93 8.99 -9.82
CA ILE A 359 2.01 9.81 -9.25
C ILE A 359 2.87 10.56 -10.29
N THR A 360 2.59 10.43 -11.59
CA THR A 360 3.32 11.15 -12.64
C THR A 360 2.61 12.41 -13.13
N VAL A 361 1.41 12.68 -12.60
CA VAL A 361 0.63 13.89 -12.87
C VAL A 361 1.27 15.09 -12.18
N ARG A 362 1.94 15.95 -12.97
CA ARG A 362 2.83 17.03 -12.49
C ARG A 362 2.19 18.18 -11.69
N ASP A 363 0.88 18.25 -11.59
CA ASP A 363 0.19 19.21 -10.73
C ASP A 363 -0.39 18.55 -9.47
N ASP A 364 -0.03 17.28 -9.25
CA ASP A 364 -0.42 16.38 -8.17
C ASP A 364 -1.94 16.41 -7.97
N ARG A 365 -2.68 16.59 -9.07
CA ARG A 365 -4.14 16.56 -9.09
C ARG A 365 -4.64 15.13 -9.14
N THR A 366 -4.16 14.31 -8.22
CA THR A 366 -4.60 12.93 -8.04
C THR A 366 -5.02 12.69 -6.60
N LEU A 367 -5.47 11.47 -6.29
CA LEU A 367 -5.84 11.12 -4.92
C LEU A 367 -4.63 10.89 -4.00
N GLU A 368 -3.39 11.04 -4.48
CA GLU A 368 -2.22 11.10 -3.58
C GLU A 368 -2.30 12.22 -2.55
N ARG A 369 -3.08 13.27 -2.87
CA ARG A 369 -3.46 14.35 -1.93
C ARG A 369 -4.08 13.83 -0.64
N LEU A 370 -4.75 12.67 -0.65
CA LEU A 370 -5.22 12.03 0.58
C LEU A 370 -4.05 11.74 1.54
N VAL A 371 -2.96 11.19 1.02
CA VAL A 371 -1.77 10.83 1.81
C VAL A 371 -0.99 12.08 2.21
N MET A 372 -1.01 13.13 1.38
CA MET A 372 -0.23 14.36 1.62
C MET A 372 -0.97 15.45 2.40
N ASN A 373 -2.30 15.34 2.58
CA ASN A 373 -3.07 16.28 3.39
C ASN A 373 -2.58 16.26 4.85
N PRO A 374 -2.10 17.39 5.42
CA PRO A 374 -1.58 17.44 6.78
C PRO A 374 -2.65 17.41 7.87
N ASP A 375 -3.88 17.82 7.56
CA ASP A 375 -4.96 18.07 8.51
C ASP A 375 -6.08 17.01 8.44
N GLY A 376 -5.97 16.05 7.52
CA GLY A 376 -6.96 15.01 7.27
C GLY A 376 -6.49 14.01 6.22
N GLY A 377 -7.43 13.48 5.43
CA GLY A 377 -7.15 12.57 4.34
C GLY A 377 -6.91 11.15 4.84
N ALA A 378 -5.85 10.50 4.36
CA ALA A 378 -5.49 9.11 4.65
C ALA A 378 -4.10 9.02 5.30
N ILE A 379 -3.84 7.92 6.01
CA ILE A 379 -2.49 7.58 6.48
C ILE A 379 -1.68 6.84 5.42
N GLY A 380 -2.37 6.21 4.47
CA GLY A 380 -1.80 5.62 3.27
C GLY A 380 -2.88 5.14 2.31
N MET A 381 -2.47 4.85 1.08
CA MET A 381 -3.37 4.50 -0.02
C MET A 381 -2.74 3.43 -0.92
N VAL A 382 -3.57 2.58 -1.53
CA VAL A 382 -3.23 1.82 -2.73
C VAL A 382 -4.16 2.25 -3.85
N ALA A 383 -3.59 2.64 -4.98
CA ALA A 383 -4.33 3.10 -6.14
C ALA A 383 -3.52 2.87 -7.43
N GLY A 384 -4.21 2.70 -8.55
CA GLY A 384 -3.60 2.48 -9.86
C GLY A 384 -3.23 3.77 -10.60
N ASN A 385 -2.20 3.69 -11.45
CA ASN A 385 -1.68 4.81 -12.25
C ASN A 385 -2.00 4.73 -13.75
N GLY A 386 -2.97 3.90 -14.14
CA GLY A 386 -3.34 3.71 -15.54
C GLY A 386 -4.74 3.14 -15.71
N GLU A 387 -5.05 2.64 -16.90
CA GLU A 387 -6.24 1.79 -17.04
C GLU A 387 -6.06 0.54 -16.19
N ASN A 388 -7.06 0.27 -15.36
CA ASN A 388 -7.12 -0.92 -14.54
C ASN A 388 -8.33 -1.73 -14.93
N TYR A 389 -8.08 -2.99 -15.29
CA TYR A 389 -9.11 -3.90 -15.70
C TYR A 389 -9.76 -4.51 -14.46
N LYS A 390 -11.07 -4.74 -14.46
CA LYS A 390 -11.70 -5.37 -13.29
C LYS A 390 -11.59 -6.89 -13.37
N GLY A 391 -11.34 -7.48 -14.54
CA GLY A 391 -11.16 -8.94 -14.68
C GLY A 391 -12.45 -9.73 -14.82
N GLU A 392 -13.55 -9.10 -15.20
CA GLU A 392 -14.93 -9.62 -15.23
C GLU A 392 -15.24 -10.61 -16.39
N SER A 393 -14.21 -11.15 -17.05
CA SER A 393 -14.38 -12.02 -18.23
C SER A 393 -15.02 -13.40 -17.98
N ILE A 394 -15.36 -13.73 -16.73
CA ILE A 394 -16.10 -14.94 -16.32
C ILE A 394 -17.28 -14.53 -15.43
N ALA A 395 -18.47 -15.02 -15.77
CA ALA A 395 -19.68 -14.82 -14.98
C ALA A 395 -19.44 -15.18 -13.49
N ASN A 396 -19.73 -14.23 -12.60
CA ASN A 396 -19.58 -14.32 -11.14
C ASN A 396 -18.14 -14.32 -10.58
N ALA A 397 -17.14 -13.85 -11.34
CA ALA A 397 -15.79 -13.66 -10.83
C ALA A 397 -15.12 -12.41 -11.39
N SER A 398 -14.06 -11.96 -10.72
CA SER A 398 -13.21 -10.85 -11.14
C SER A 398 -11.76 -11.20 -10.79
N TYR A 399 -10.88 -11.10 -11.79
CA TYR A 399 -9.46 -11.46 -11.73
C TYR A 399 -8.54 -10.27 -12.06
N GLY A 400 -9.03 -9.05 -11.92
CA GLY A 400 -8.27 -7.82 -12.15
C GLY A 400 -8.13 -7.04 -10.85
N ASN A 401 -8.32 -5.74 -10.92
CA ASN A 401 -8.14 -4.83 -9.78
C ASN A 401 -8.99 -5.19 -8.54
N TRP A 402 -10.19 -5.78 -8.69
CA TRP A 402 -10.98 -6.20 -7.52
C TRP A 402 -10.50 -7.50 -6.88
N PHE A 403 -9.77 -8.35 -7.61
CA PHE A 403 -9.03 -9.45 -7.00
C PHE A 403 -7.91 -8.90 -6.12
N LEU A 404 -7.16 -7.92 -6.63
CA LEU A 404 -6.07 -7.26 -5.92
C LEU A 404 -6.57 -6.60 -4.64
N GLU A 405 -7.65 -5.83 -4.71
CA GLU A 405 -8.29 -5.22 -3.55
C GLU A 405 -8.61 -6.25 -2.45
N ARG A 406 -9.30 -7.33 -2.81
CA ARG A 406 -9.73 -8.35 -1.86
C ARG A 406 -8.55 -9.03 -1.17
N HIS A 407 -7.52 -9.35 -1.93
CA HIS A 407 -6.31 -9.98 -1.39
C HIS A 407 -5.53 -8.99 -0.52
N PHE A 408 -5.46 -7.72 -0.92
CA PHE A 408 -4.85 -6.68 -0.12
C PHE A 408 -5.52 -6.61 1.26
N TRP A 409 -6.84 -6.45 1.34
CA TRP A 409 -7.53 -6.39 2.62
C TRP A 409 -7.41 -7.66 3.47
N THR A 410 -7.34 -8.83 2.82
CA THR A 410 -7.13 -10.12 3.51
C THR A 410 -5.81 -10.14 4.27
N TYR A 411 -4.72 -9.75 3.62
CA TYR A 411 -3.40 -9.72 4.26
C TYR A 411 -3.22 -8.51 5.16
N TYR A 412 -3.79 -7.38 4.78
CA TYR A 412 -3.60 -6.10 5.46
C TYR A 412 -4.06 -6.14 6.91
N LEU A 413 -5.25 -6.71 7.18
CA LEU A 413 -5.80 -6.82 8.53
C LEU A 413 -4.99 -7.71 9.46
N LYS A 414 -4.10 -8.54 8.89
CA LYS A 414 -3.27 -9.50 9.60
C LYS A 414 -1.81 -9.02 9.73
N ASP A 415 -1.23 -8.59 8.63
CA ASP A 415 0.22 -8.45 8.46
C ASP A 415 0.64 -6.99 8.14
N GLY A 416 -0.31 -6.09 7.88
CA GLY A 416 -0.06 -4.68 7.56
C GLY A 416 0.17 -4.39 6.07
N PRO A 417 0.27 -3.11 5.69
CA PRO A 417 0.14 -2.64 4.30
C PRO A 417 1.26 -3.11 3.37
N GLY A 418 2.53 -2.96 3.75
CA GLY A 418 3.63 -3.38 2.89
C GLY A 418 3.60 -4.89 2.62
N LYS A 419 3.35 -5.69 3.67
CA LYS A 419 3.24 -7.15 3.55
C LYS A 419 2.02 -7.54 2.72
N ALA A 420 0.90 -6.86 2.92
CA ALA A 420 -0.30 -7.08 2.14
C ALA A 420 -0.10 -6.82 0.66
N MET A 421 0.58 -5.74 0.30
CA MET A 421 0.87 -5.44 -1.10
C MET A 421 1.79 -6.49 -1.73
N LEU A 422 2.86 -6.87 -1.02
CA LEU A 422 3.79 -7.90 -1.50
C LEU A 422 3.10 -9.26 -1.73
N GLU A 423 2.35 -9.75 -0.74
CA GLU A 423 1.68 -11.05 -0.87
C GLU A 423 0.51 -11.00 -1.87
N THR A 424 -0.20 -9.88 -1.97
CA THR A 424 -1.22 -9.68 -3.02
C THR A 424 -0.61 -9.77 -4.41
N LYS A 425 0.52 -9.12 -4.65
CA LYS A 425 1.23 -9.21 -5.94
C LYS A 425 1.75 -10.62 -6.22
N ARG A 426 2.23 -11.34 -5.19
CA ARG A 426 2.64 -12.75 -5.32
C ARG A 426 1.47 -13.65 -5.71
N ASP A 427 0.35 -13.52 -5.01
CA ASP A 427 -0.85 -14.30 -5.32
C ASP A 427 -1.40 -13.97 -6.70
N TYR A 428 -1.38 -12.69 -7.08
CA TYR A 428 -1.83 -12.25 -8.39
C TYR A 428 -0.94 -12.79 -9.51
N LEU A 429 0.38 -12.74 -9.33
CA LEU A 429 1.32 -13.33 -10.27
C LEU A 429 1.08 -14.84 -10.46
N ALA A 430 0.83 -15.55 -9.35
CA ALA A 430 0.51 -16.98 -9.40
C ALA A 430 -0.80 -17.25 -10.14
N LEU A 431 -1.83 -16.44 -9.91
CA LEU A 431 -3.13 -16.53 -10.60
C LEU A 431 -2.97 -16.33 -12.11
N ILE A 432 -2.33 -15.24 -12.53
CA ILE A 432 -2.24 -14.88 -13.95
C ILE A 432 -1.21 -15.74 -14.71
N SER A 433 -0.45 -16.57 -14.00
CA SER A 433 0.43 -17.59 -14.58
C SER A 433 -0.23 -18.99 -14.60
N SER A 434 -1.45 -19.12 -14.06
CA SER A 434 -2.14 -20.40 -13.91
C SER A 434 -3.16 -20.63 -15.03
N ASP A 435 -3.46 -21.89 -15.34
CA ASP A 435 -4.52 -22.24 -16.30
C ASP A 435 -5.96 -22.03 -15.74
N ASP A 436 -6.11 -21.47 -14.53
CA ASP A 436 -7.40 -21.31 -13.84
C ASP A 436 -8.20 -20.09 -14.33
N ILE A 437 -7.58 -19.19 -15.10
CA ILE A 437 -8.22 -18.00 -15.68
C ILE A 437 -8.09 -17.98 -17.22
N PRO A 438 -8.91 -17.19 -17.93
CA PRO A 438 -8.84 -17.12 -19.39
C PRO A 438 -7.60 -16.38 -19.86
N HIS A 439 -6.81 -17.06 -20.70
CA HIS A 439 -5.66 -16.49 -21.40
C HIS A 439 -5.99 -16.16 -22.86
N LYS A 440 -5.94 -14.87 -23.17
CA LYS A 440 -6.02 -14.28 -24.51
C LYS A 440 -5.05 -13.10 -24.53
N PRO A 441 -4.41 -12.78 -25.67
CA PRO A 441 -3.43 -11.69 -25.73
C PRO A 441 -3.90 -10.39 -25.06
N LEU A 442 -5.17 -10.01 -25.27
CA LEU A 442 -5.75 -8.83 -24.67
C LEU A 442 -5.88 -8.91 -23.14
N TYR A 443 -6.33 -10.06 -22.63
CA TYR A 443 -6.49 -10.26 -21.20
C TYR A 443 -5.14 -10.36 -20.50
N ASP A 444 -4.17 -11.02 -21.13
CA ASP A 444 -2.82 -11.15 -20.58
C ASP A 444 -2.16 -9.76 -20.46
N ALA A 445 -2.33 -8.88 -21.45
CA ALA A 445 -1.86 -7.50 -21.37
C ALA A 445 -2.56 -6.69 -20.26
N TYR A 446 -3.86 -6.91 -20.05
CA TYR A 446 -4.59 -6.30 -18.93
C TYR A 446 -4.12 -6.79 -17.57
N TYR A 447 -3.91 -8.10 -17.40
CA TYR A 447 -3.41 -8.68 -16.15
C TYR A 447 -2.01 -8.15 -15.80
N VAL A 448 -1.14 -8.04 -16.81
CA VAL A 448 0.19 -7.43 -16.65
C VAL A 448 0.07 -5.97 -16.20
N ALA A 449 -0.80 -5.20 -16.84
CA ALA A 449 -1.05 -3.81 -16.46
C ALA A 449 -1.61 -3.69 -15.02
N ASP A 450 -2.53 -4.57 -14.62
CA ASP A 450 -3.10 -4.59 -13.27
C ASP A 450 -2.09 -4.97 -12.19
N TYR A 451 -1.11 -5.83 -12.48
CA TYR A 451 -0.04 -6.13 -11.54
C TYR A 451 0.84 -4.90 -11.28
N LEU A 452 1.22 -4.19 -12.35
CA LEU A 452 2.20 -3.09 -12.28
C LEU A 452 1.61 -1.77 -11.82
N SER A 453 0.32 -1.53 -12.11
CA SER A 453 -0.34 -0.23 -11.93
C SER A 453 -0.54 0.17 -10.45
N PRO A 454 -0.98 -0.70 -9.53
CA PRO A 454 -1.17 -0.27 -8.14
C PRO A 454 0.16 -0.07 -7.44
N ASN A 455 0.36 1.13 -6.91
CA ASN A 455 1.47 1.45 -6.00
C ASN A 455 0.93 1.72 -4.60
N LEU A 456 1.75 1.43 -3.60
CA LEU A 456 1.45 1.74 -2.20
C LEU A 456 2.00 3.12 -1.87
N LEU A 457 1.11 4.05 -1.57
CA LEU A 457 1.44 5.40 -1.11
C LEU A 457 1.34 5.46 0.42
N GLY A 458 2.39 5.94 1.07
CA GLY A 458 2.58 5.94 2.52
C GLY A 458 3.71 5.02 2.96
N ASP A 459 3.90 4.91 4.27
CA ASP A 459 4.94 4.07 4.85
C ASP A 459 4.50 2.59 4.90
N PRO A 460 5.27 1.65 4.30
CA PRO A 460 4.87 0.24 4.22
C PRO A 460 4.82 -0.46 5.58
N LEU A 461 5.36 0.15 6.64
CA LEU A 461 5.37 -0.40 8.00
C LEU A 461 4.25 0.17 8.90
N THR A 462 3.53 1.21 8.46
CA THR A 462 2.48 1.85 9.27
C THR A 462 1.26 0.96 9.37
N ARG A 463 1.01 0.40 10.56
CA ARG A 463 -0.16 -0.46 10.77
C ARG A 463 -1.42 0.36 10.99
N VAL A 464 -2.55 -0.25 10.73
CA VAL A 464 -3.84 0.36 11.05
C VAL A 464 -4.34 0.00 12.41
N TRP A 465 -5.12 0.90 12.97
CA TRP A 465 -5.94 0.60 14.12
C TRP A 465 -7.12 -0.28 13.70
N THR A 466 -7.18 -1.51 14.22
CA THR A 466 -8.29 -2.44 14.00
C THR A 466 -9.15 -2.68 15.24
N ASP A 467 -8.85 -1.93 16.30
CA ASP A 467 -9.60 -1.90 17.55
C ASP A 467 -9.26 -0.62 18.31
N VAL A 468 -10.08 -0.28 19.30
CA VAL A 468 -9.83 0.84 20.21
C VAL A 468 -8.55 0.55 21.00
N PRO A 469 -7.52 1.43 20.96
CA PRO A 469 -6.28 1.20 21.70
C PRO A 469 -6.54 1.04 23.20
N ASP A 470 -6.10 -0.07 23.79
CA ASP A 470 -6.17 -0.33 25.23
C ASP A 470 -4.83 -0.01 25.92
N THR A 471 -4.87 0.19 27.23
CA THR A 471 -3.68 0.45 28.04
C THR A 471 -2.95 -0.86 28.31
N LEU A 472 -1.70 -0.95 27.87
CA LEU A 472 -0.79 -2.01 28.27
C LEU A 472 -0.03 -1.62 29.53
N ARG A 473 0.14 -2.57 30.45
CA ARG A 473 1.00 -2.44 31.62
C ARG A 473 2.23 -3.30 31.44
N VAL A 474 3.38 -2.65 31.50
CA VAL A 474 4.68 -3.31 31.46
C VAL A 474 5.21 -3.34 32.88
N SER A 475 5.36 -4.54 33.47
CA SER A 475 5.94 -4.63 34.81
C SER A 475 7.46 -4.45 34.75
N SER A 476 7.99 -3.72 35.73
CA SER A 476 9.33 -3.17 35.71
C SER A 476 10.43 -4.24 35.78
N PHE A 477 11.49 -3.98 35.02
CA PHE A 477 12.84 -4.49 35.18
C PHE A 477 13.20 -4.71 36.64
N ARG A 478 13.76 -5.87 36.95
CA ARG A 478 14.61 -5.99 38.13
C ARG A 478 16.06 -6.03 37.65
N ASP A 479 16.90 -5.16 38.21
CA ASP A 479 18.32 -5.04 37.85
C ASP A 479 19.10 -6.37 38.04
N ASP A 480 18.54 -7.33 38.78
CA ASP A 480 19.10 -8.67 39.02
C ASP A 480 18.74 -9.72 37.95
N GLU A 481 17.89 -9.39 36.98
CA GLU A 481 17.45 -10.32 35.91
C GLU A 481 18.13 -10.05 34.55
N VAL A 482 19.03 -9.06 34.47
CA VAL A 482 19.88 -8.84 33.28
C VAL A 482 21.06 -9.80 33.32
N SER A 483 20.85 -11.04 32.89
CA SER A 483 21.96 -11.85 32.38
C SER A 483 22.24 -11.33 30.97
N GLY A 484 23.48 -10.92 30.67
CA GLY A 484 23.86 -10.06 29.52
C GLY A 484 23.53 -10.50 28.08
N GLU A 485 22.55 -11.40 27.88
CA GLU A 485 22.07 -11.88 26.58
C GLU A 485 20.53 -11.81 26.43
N ALA A 486 19.75 -11.56 27.50
CA ALA A 486 18.29 -11.43 27.39
C ALA A 486 17.68 -10.57 28.51
N VAL A 487 16.61 -9.84 28.20
CA VAL A 487 15.77 -9.14 29.16
C VAL A 487 14.38 -9.74 29.12
N LEU A 488 13.88 -10.19 30.28
CA LEU A 488 12.50 -10.64 30.40
C LEU A 488 11.60 -9.43 30.64
N VAL A 489 10.67 -9.19 29.72
CA VAL A 489 9.63 -8.17 29.87
C VAL A 489 8.29 -8.87 29.99
N THR A 490 7.53 -8.57 31.05
CA THR A 490 6.15 -9.04 31.19
C THR A 490 5.21 -7.90 30.80
N VAL A 491 4.39 -8.15 29.78
CA VAL A 491 3.35 -7.24 29.32
C VAL A 491 1.99 -7.85 29.63
N VAL A 492 1.13 -7.08 30.28
CA VAL A 492 -0.26 -7.43 30.62
C VAL A 492 -1.20 -6.32 30.19
N ASP A 493 -2.49 -6.60 30.10
CA ASP A 493 -3.49 -5.57 29.81
C ASP A 493 -3.69 -4.60 31.00
N GLY A 494 -4.57 -3.61 30.83
CA GLY A 494 -4.86 -2.61 31.86
C GLY A 494 -5.48 -3.18 33.14
N SER A 495 -5.94 -4.44 33.10
CA SER A 495 -6.52 -5.21 34.21
C SER A 495 -5.56 -6.22 34.84
N ASP A 496 -4.28 -6.19 34.45
CA ASP A 496 -3.23 -7.14 34.85
C ASP A 496 -3.47 -8.59 34.37
N ALA A 497 -4.30 -8.79 33.34
CA ALA A 497 -4.50 -10.09 32.71
C ALA A 497 -3.51 -10.31 31.53
N PRO A 498 -3.22 -11.58 31.18
CA PRO A 498 -2.43 -11.87 29.98
C PRO A 498 -3.09 -11.26 28.74
N LEU A 499 -2.26 -10.73 27.83
CA LEU A 499 -2.74 -10.28 26.52
C LEU A 499 -3.50 -11.42 25.83
N ARG A 500 -4.62 -11.09 25.20
CA ARG A 500 -5.33 -12.03 24.32
C ARG A 500 -4.57 -12.08 22.99
N ASP A 501 -4.32 -13.29 22.50
CA ASP A 501 -3.72 -13.52 21.18
C ASP A 501 -4.58 -12.96 20.05
#